data_AF-A0AAP0JDW3-F1
#
_entry.id   AF-A0AAP0JDW3-F1
#
_cell.length_a   1.000
_cell.length_b   1.000
_cell.length_c   1.000
_cell.angle_alpha   90.00
_cell.angle_beta   90.00
_cell.angle_gamma   90.00
#
_symmetry.space_group_name_H-M   'P 1'
#
loop_
_entity.id
_entity.type
_entity.pdbx_description
1 polymer ?
#
loop_
_entity_poly.entity_id
_entity_poly.type
_entity_poly.pdbx_seq_one_letter_code
_entity_poly.pdbx_strand_id
1 'polypeptide(L)'
;MLHYFILRIMRGAISHGEVLVDHLRRRRMRATTLSAQLSLLQIVGAENPVLISAAEQIFGAGGKKLRPALVFLVSRATADLANLKELTPKHRRLAEVIEMIHTASLIHDDVLDDSSIWRGHQPTIATLGAEQFSEADPIENQSKAMFFSYFYFALNAGSLLSNTVLVYFEDSGHWTAGFWASAGAALLGFLLFLIGAKWYRHYKPCGNPLTRVAQVFVAAGKKRKVSVPTDADELYELEGSEYAINGSRKIYHSDNFRVLDKAATLTERND
;
A
#
# COMPACT_ATOMS: atom_id res chain seq x y z
N MET A 1 -4.48 63.52 7.06
CA MET A 1 -4.71 62.86 8.37
C MET A 1 -5.99 62.02 8.38
N LEU A 2 -7.18 62.62 8.25
CA LEU A 2 -8.47 61.90 8.33
C LEU A 2 -8.63 60.80 7.27
N HIS A 3 -8.24 61.07 6.02
CA HIS A 3 -8.31 60.09 4.92
C HIS A 3 -7.42 58.85 5.16
N TYR A 4 -6.25 59.04 5.77
CA TYR A 4 -5.31 57.96 6.10
C TYR A 4 -5.84 57.10 7.27
N PHE A 5 -6.54 57.72 8.22
CA PHE A 5 -7.18 57.02 9.34
C PHE A 5 -8.35 56.14 8.87
N ILE A 6 -9.20 56.66 7.98
CA ILE A 6 -10.32 55.91 7.38
C ILE A 6 -9.81 54.71 6.55
N LEU A 7 -8.77 54.91 5.73
CA LEU A 7 -8.15 53.82 4.96
C LEU A 7 -7.56 52.73 5.86
N ARG A 8 -6.97 53.09 7.01
CA ARG A 8 -6.42 52.14 7.97
C ARG A 8 -7.51 51.31 8.67
N ILE A 9 -8.65 51.92 9.01
CA ILE A 9 -9.80 51.22 9.58
C ILE A 9 -10.44 50.28 8.55
N MET A 10 -10.63 50.75 7.32
CA MET A 10 -11.17 49.93 6.21
C MET A 10 -10.26 48.73 5.92
N ARG A 11 -8.94 48.91 5.86
CA ARG A 11 -7.98 47.80 5.66
C ARG A 11 -8.00 46.79 6.81
N GLY A 12 -8.13 47.26 8.05
CA GLY A 12 -8.25 46.40 9.23
C GLY A 12 -9.56 45.61 9.25
N ALA A 13 -10.68 46.22 8.83
CA ALA A 13 -11.98 45.55 8.73
C ALA A 13 -11.99 44.50 7.60
N ILE A 14 -11.35 44.78 6.46
CA ILE A 14 -11.21 43.83 5.35
C ILE A 14 -10.34 42.64 5.76
N SER A 15 -9.20 42.86 6.42
CA SER A 15 -8.35 41.73 6.85
C SER A 15 -9.01 40.89 7.94
N HIS A 16 -9.75 41.49 8.88
CA HIS A 16 -10.55 40.76 9.86
C HIS A 16 -11.69 39.95 9.21
N GLY A 17 -12.32 40.51 8.18
CA GLY A 17 -13.33 39.84 7.37
C GLY A 17 -12.77 38.61 6.66
N GLU A 18 -11.60 38.73 6.02
CA GLU A 18 -10.94 37.59 5.36
C GLU A 18 -10.51 36.51 6.35
N VAL A 19 -9.96 36.88 7.52
CA VAL A 19 -9.59 35.91 8.56
C VAL A 19 -10.82 35.17 9.10
N LEU A 20 -11.95 35.86 9.27
CA LEU A 20 -13.21 35.27 9.71
C LEU A 20 -13.78 34.32 8.65
N VAL A 21 -13.78 34.74 7.38
CA VAL A 21 -14.22 33.91 6.25
C VAL A 21 -13.34 32.67 6.13
N ASP A 22 -12.03 32.79 6.30
CA ASP A 22 -11.10 31.67 6.24
C ASP A 22 -11.28 30.71 7.44
N HIS A 23 -11.59 31.24 8.63
CA HIS A 23 -11.98 30.45 9.80
C HIS A 23 -13.29 29.68 9.59
N LEU A 24 -14.30 30.33 9.03
CA LEU A 24 -15.59 29.71 8.72
C LEU A 24 -15.44 28.66 7.61
N ARG A 25 -14.57 28.92 6.63
CA ARG A 25 -14.21 27.99 5.55
C ARG A 25 -13.51 26.74 6.09
N ARG A 26 -12.56 26.91 7.03
CA ARG A 26 -11.93 25.79 7.76
C ARG A 26 -12.91 25.00 8.62
N ARG A 27 -13.81 25.67 9.36
CA ARG A 27 -14.84 25.00 10.17
C ARG A 27 -15.83 24.23 9.31
N ARG A 28 -16.28 24.80 8.20
CA ARG A 28 -17.18 24.16 7.24
C ARG A 28 -16.54 22.93 6.60
N MET A 29 -15.27 23.05 6.17
CA MET A 29 -14.52 21.90 5.62
C MET A 29 -14.42 20.76 6.64
N ARG A 30 -14.05 21.06 7.89
CA ARG A 30 -14.00 20.05 8.97
C ARG A 30 -15.36 19.38 9.19
N ALA A 31 -16.46 20.15 9.20
CA ALA A 31 -17.81 19.60 9.35
C ALA A 31 -18.22 18.69 8.18
N THR A 32 -17.85 19.05 6.94
CA THR A 32 -18.08 18.20 5.76
C THR A 32 -17.27 16.92 5.83
N THR A 33 -16.01 16.97 6.27
CA THR A 33 -15.17 15.78 6.46
C THR A 33 -15.68 14.86 7.58
N LEU A 34 -16.17 15.44 8.68
CA LEU A 34 -16.75 14.67 9.80
C LEU A 34 -18.05 13.97 9.39
N SER A 35 -18.91 14.67 8.67
CA SER A 35 -20.17 14.11 8.21
C SER A 35 -19.97 13.05 7.11
N ALA A 36 -18.90 13.16 6.31
CA ALA A 36 -18.45 12.09 5.41
C ALA A 36 -18.01 10.83 6.17
N GLN A 37 -17.21 10.99 7.23
CA GLN A 37 -16.82 9.87 8.10
C GLN A 37 -18.01 9.19 8.80
N LEU A 38 -18.99 9.96 9.26
CA LEU A 38 -20.19 9.39 9.87
C LEU A 38 -21.03 8.59 8.87
N SER A 39 -21.09 9.06 7.61
CA SER A 39 -21.76 8.32 6.53
C SER A 39 -21.03 7.01 6.21
N LEU A 40 -19.69 7.03 6.26
CA LEU A 40 -18.85 5.85 6.09
C LEU A 40 -19.03 4.82 7.21
N LEU A 41 -19.07 5.26 8.46
CA LEU A 41 -19.35 4.39 9.61
C LEU A 41 -20.74 3.73 9.48
N GLN A 42 -21.75 4.45 8.96
CA GLN A 42 -23.05 3.85 8.69
C GLN A 42 -23.03 2.83 7.55
N ILE A 43 -22.26 3.07 6.48
CA ILE A 43 -22.17 2.15 5.34
C ILE A 43 -21.42 0.87 5.72
N VAL A 44 -20.35 0.98 6.51
CA VAL A 44 -19.54 -0.17 6.96
C VAL A 44 -20.20 -0.91 8.13
N GLY A 45 -20.94 -0.19 8.98
CA GLY A 45 -21.51 -0.71 10.23
C GLY A 45 -22.91 -1.30 10.14
N ALA A 46 -23.53 -1.38 8.96
CA ALA A 46 -24.96 -1.66 8.84
C ALA A 46 -25.41 -3.06 9.32
N GLU A 47 -24.50 -4.05 9.45
CA GLU A 47 -24.93 -5.44 9.71
C GLU A 47 -24.12 -6.23 10.75
N ASN A 48 -23.02 -5.71 11.31
CA ASN A 48 -22.23 -6.47 12.30
C ASN A 48 -21.55 -5.57 13.36
N PRO A 49 -21.81 -5.76 14.67
CA PRO A 49 -21.22 -4.96 15.74
C PRO A 49 -19.70 -5.05 15.81
N VAL A 50 -19.09 -6.15 15.34
CA VAL A 50 -17.63 -6.30 15.25
C VAL A 50 -17.03 -5.36 14.18
N LEU A 51 -17.73 -5.18 13.06
CA LEU A 51 -17.29 -4.27 11.98
C LEU A 51 -17.40 -2.81 12.42
N ILE A 52 -18.38 -2.47 13.26
CA ILE A 52 -18.52 -1.12 13.85
C ILE A 52 -17.32 -0.81 14.74
N SER A 53 -16.98 -1.70 15.69
CA SER A 53 -15.85 -1.46 16.61
C SER A 53 -14.51 -1.38 15.88
N ALA A 54 -14.30 -2.20 14.85
CA ALA A 54 -13.11 -2.11 14.02
C ALA A 54 -13.06 -0.80 13.21
N ALA A 55 -14.17 -0.39 12.60
CA ALA A 55 -14.26 0.86 11.86
C ALA A 55 -14.06 2.08 12.79
N GLU A 56 -14.62 2.07 14.01
CA GLU A 56 -14.40 3.12 15.00
C GLU A 56 -12.94 3.21 15.44
N GLN A 57 -12.25 2.09 15.61
CA GLN A 57 -10.83 2.08 15.95
C GLN A 57 -9.96 2.65 14.81
N ILE A 58 -10.29 2.31 13.56
CA ILE A 58 -9.54 2.71 12.36
C ILE A 58 -9.81 4.18 11.98
N PHE A 59 -11.07 4.62 12.01
CA PHE A 59 -11.46 5.99 11.65
C PHE A 59 -11.41 6.98 12.84
N GLY A 60 -11.40 6.47 14.08
CA GLY A 60 -11.27 7.24 15.33
C GLY A 60 -9.82 7.54 15.71
N ALA A 61 -8.85 6.76 15.20
CA ALA A 61 -7.44 7.12 15.23
C ALA A 61 -7.20 8.36 14.36
N GLY A 62 -7.20 9.54 14.99
CA GLY A 62 -7.20 10.84 14.31
C GLY A 62 -6.07 11.04 13.28
N GLY A 63 -6.32 10.67 12.03
CA GLY A 63 -5.46 10.97 10.89
C GLY A 63 -5.52 12.44 10.50
N LYS A 64 -4.49 12.93 9.78
CA LYS A 64 -4.40 14.34 9.30
C LYS A 64 -5.45 14.69 8.21
N LYS A 65 -6.23 13.71 7.74
CA LYS A 65 -7.30 13.84 6.72
C LYS A 65 -6.89 14.67 5.50
N LEU A 66 -5.64 14.48 5.06
CA LEU A 66 -5.06 15.25 3.97
C LEU A 66 -5.71 14.91 2.63
N ARG A 67 -6.15 13.66 2.42
CA ARG A 67 -6.74 13.21 1.15
C ARG A 67 -8.15 13.76 0.93
N PRO A 68 -9.09 13.68 1.89
CA PRO A 68 -10.38 14.34 1.74
C PRO A 68 -10.23 15.86 1.60
N ALA A 69 -9.28 16.47 2.32
CA ALA A 69 -8.99 17.90 2.20
C ALA A 69 -8.49 18.27 0.80
N LEU A 70 -7.59 17.48 0.22
CA LEU A 70 -7.10 17.68 -1.15
C LEU A 70 -8.24 17.54 -2.17
N VAL A 71 -9.09 16.52 -2.02
CA VAL A 71 -10.26 16.34 -2.88
C VAL A 71 -11.20 17.53 -2.80
N PHE A 72 -11.47 18.06 -1.61
CA PHE A 72 -12.30 19.26 -1.46
C PHE A 72 -11.64 20.53 -2.02
N LEU A 73 -10.32 20.68 -1.91
CA LEU A 73 -9.59 21.81 -2.50
C LEU A 73 -9.65 21.77 -4.03
N VAL A 74 -9.38 20.60 -4.63
CA VAL A 74 -9.47 20.40 -6.08
C VAL A 74 -10.90 20.59 -6.57
N SER A 75 -11.87 19.98 -5.88
CA SER A 75 -13.29 20.10 -6.20
C SER A 75 -13.78 21.55 -6.15
N ARG A 76 -13.18 22.39 -5.28
CA ARG A 76 -13.49 23.82 -5.26
C ARG A 76 -12.87 24.59 -6.40
N ALA A 77 -11.60 24.33 -6.69
CA ALA A 77 -10.91 24.96 -7.81
C ALA A 77 -11.60 24.65 -9.15
N THR A 78 -12.13 23.42 -9.31
CA THR A 78 -12.87 23.02 -10.51
C THR A 78 -14.34 23.48 -10.49
N ALA A 79 -14.97 23.60 -9.33
CA ALA A 79 -16.32 24.17 -9.22
C ALA A 79 -16.36 25.65 -9.63
N ASP A 80 -15.34 26.43 -9.27
CA ASP A 80 -15.22 27.84 -9.67
C ASP A 80 -15.09 27.97 -11.20
N LEU A 81 -14.37 27.05 -11.87
CA LEU A 81 -14.27 26.96 -13.33
C LEU A 81 -15.59 26.59 -14.01
N ALA A 82 -16.45 25.85 -13.32
CA ALA A 82 -17.76 25.40 -13.82
C ALA A 82 -18.94 26.31 -13.41
N ASN A 83 -18.67 27.50 -12.83
CA ASN A 83 -19.69 28.40 -12.26
C ASN A 83 -20.60 27.75 -11.20
N LEU A 84 -20.10 26.73 -10.49
CA LEU A 84 -20.83 26.09 -9.41
C LEU A 84 -20.60 26.85 -8.10
N LYS A 85 -21.68 27.38 -7.53
CA LYS A 85 -21.64 28.17 -6.28
C LYS A 85 -21.33 27.32 -5.04
N GLU A 86 -21.65 26.03 -5.08
CA GLU A 86 -21.43 25.08 -3.98
C GLU A 86 -20.98 23.69 -4.46
N LEU A 87 -20.28 22.98 -3.57
CA LEU A 87 -19.84 21.61 -3.77
C LEU A 87 -21.04 20.66 -3.79
N THR A 88 -21.19 19.91 -4.88
CA THR A 88 -22.27 18.92 -5.02
C THR A 88 -22.03 17.67 -4.16
N PRO A 89 -23.09 16.87 -3.87
CA PRO A 89 -22.96 15.59 -3.17
C PRO A 89 -21.99 14.60 -3.84
N LYS A 90 -21.80 14.71 -5.17
CA LYS A 90 -20.84 13.89 -5.93
C LYS A 90 -19.40 14.09 -5.45
N HIS A 91 -18.97 15.33 -5.21
CA HIS A 91 -17.62 15.64 -4.70
C HIS A 91 -17.38 15.08 -3.30
N ARG A 92 -18.42 15.08 -2.49
CA ARG A 92 -18.39 14.50 -1.15
C ARG A 92 -18.29 12.98 -1.19
N ARG A 93 -19.09 12.33 -2.03
CA ARG A 93 -19.00 10.88 -2.26
C ARG A 93 -17.62 10.49 -2.81
N LEU A 94 -17.01 11.31 -3.66
CA LEU A 94 -15.64 11.08 -4.13
C LEU A 94 -14.60 11.14 -2.99
N ALA A 95 -14.69 12.13 -2.11
CA ALA A 95 -13.81 12.23 -0.94
C ALA A 95 -13.99 11.02 0.01
N GLU A 96 -15.22 10.54 0.17
CA GLU A 96 -15.54 9.33 0.94
C GLU A 96 -14.93 8.07 0.31
N VAL A 97 -15.10 7.88 -1.01
CA VAL A 97 -14.54 6.73 -1.74
C VAL A 97 -13.01 6.72 -1.69
N ILE A 98 -12.37 7.88 -1.85
CA ILE A 98 -10.90 7.98 -1.80
C ILE A 98 -10.36 7.62 -0.41
N GLU A 99 -11.02 8.09 0.66
CA GLU A 99 -10.63 7.72 2.02
C GLU A 99 -10.88 6.23 2.27
N MET A 100 -11.98 5.66 1.78
CA MET A 100 -12.23 4.22 1.88
C MET A 100 -11.17 3.38 1.17
N ILE A 101 -10.80 3.74 -0.06
CA ILE A 101 -9.76 3.03 -0.80
C ILE A 101 -8.43 3.12 -0.05
N HIS A 102 -8.09 4.30 0.47
CA HIS A 102 -6.88 4.47 1.26
C HIS A 102 -6.88 3.61 2.52
N THR A 103 -7.96 3.64 3.29
CA THR A 103 -8.09 2.86 4.51
C THR A 103 -8.09 1.36 4.22
N ALA A 104 -8.74 0.92 3.13
CA ALA A 104 -8.69 -0.47 2.69
C ALA A 104 -7.27 -0.90 2.29
N SER A 105 -6.53 -0.04 1.59
CA SER A 105 -5.11 -0.29 1.30
C SER A 105 -4.25 -0.34 2.56
N LEU A 106 -4.47 0.55 3.54
CA LEU A 106 -3.73 0.50 4.81
C LEU A 106 -4.01 -0.78 5.59
N ILE A 107 -5.27 -1.21 5.66
CA ILE A 107 -5.64 -2.48 6.31
C ILE A 107 -5.01 -3.65 5.57
N HIS A 108 -5.04 -3.62 4.24
CA HIS A 108 -4.41 -4.64 3.41
C HIS A 108 -2.89 -4.67 3.62
N ASP A 109 -2.25 -3.50 3.70
CA ASP A 109 -0.82 -3.37 3.95
C ASP A 109 -0.45 -3.81 5.38
N ASP A 110 -1.22 -3.44 6.41
CA ASP A 110 -1.01 -3.89 7.80
C ASP A 110 -1.18 -5.42 7.93
N VAL A 111 -2.15 -6.01 7.24
CA VAL A 111 -2.34 -7.47 7.17
C VAL A 111 -1.18 -8.15 6.42
N LEU A 112 -0.64 -7.50 5.39
CA LEU A 112 0.55 -7.99 4.69
C LEU A 112 1.81 -7.85 5.56
N ASP A 113 1.93 -6.79 6.34
CA ASP A 113 3.10 -6.45 7.15
C ASP A 113 3.21 -7.27 8.44
N ASP A 114 2.08 -7.59 9.10
CA ASP A 114 2.03 -8.56 10.22
C ASP A 114 2.41 -9.98 9.77
N SER A 115 2.34 -10.23 8.46
CA SER A 115 2.76 -11.48 7.85
C SER A 115 4.24 -11.43 7.47
N SER A 116 5.11 -11.38 8.48
CA SER A 116 6.56 -11.62 8.33
C SER A 116 6.92 -12.89 7.53
N ILE A 117 5.95 -13.79 7.31
CA ILE A 117 6.02 -15.06 6.60
C ILE A 117 5.67 -14.95 5.09
N TRP A 118 4.95 -13.91 4.64
CA TRP A 118 4.56 -13.74 3.21
C TRP A 118 5.35 -12.66 2.46
N ARG A 119 6.62 -12.43 2.85
CA ARG A 119 7.62 -11.89 1.91
C ARG A 119 7.86 -12.80 0.68
N GLY A 120 7.15 -13.92 0.56
CA GLY A 120 7.11 -14.80 -0.60
C GLY A 120 5.87 -14.58 -1.48
N HIS A 121 6.07 -13.85 -2.57
CA HIS A 121 5.39 -14.04 -3.86
C HIS A 121 3.85 -13.93 -3.92
N GLN A 122 3.29 -12.73 -3.76
CA GLN A 122 2.27 -12.35 -4.76
C GLN A 122 3.01 -11.84 -6.01
N PRO A 123 2.80 -12.45 -7.20
CA PRO A 123 3.41 -12.00 -8.44
C PRO A 123 2.70 -10.71 -8.90
N THR A 124 2.98 -9.63 -8.19
CA THR A 124 2.49 -8.29 -8.48
C THR A 124 3.62 -7.50 -9.13
N ILE A 125 3.27 -6.52 -9.98
CA ILE A 125 4.23 -5.61 -10.63
C ILE A 125 5.12 -4.91 -9.59
N ALA A 126 4.58 -4.61 -8.41
CA ALA A 126 5.32 -4.03 -7.29
C ALA A 126 6.45 -4.96 -6.79
N THR A 127 6.16 -6.26 -6.64
CA THR A 127 7.14 -7.27 -6.22
C THR A 127 8.26 -7.41 -7.26
N LEU A 128 7.90 -7.53 -8.55
CA LEU A 128 8.88 -7.60 -9.64
C LEU A 128 9.79 -6.36 -9.71
N GLY A 129 9.21 -5.17 -9.49
CA GLY A 129 9.95 -3.91 -9.43
C GLY A 129 10.86 -3.82 -8.20
N ALA A 130 10.39 -4.27 -7.04
CA ALA A 130 11.16 -4.28 -5.80
C ALA A 130 12.36 -5.25 -5.86
N GLU A 131 12.20 -6.39 -6.55
CA GLU A 131 13.26 -7.38 -6.78
C GLU A 131 14.40 -6.84 -7.66
N GLN A 132 14.21 -5.72 -8.36
CA GLN A 132 15.28 -5.11 -9.16
C GLN A 132 16.39 -4.47 -8.30
N PHE A 133 16.12 -4.23 -7.01
CA PHE A 133 17.04 -3.57 -6.09
C PHE A 133 17.54 -4.51 -4.99
N SER A 134 18.85 -4.60 -4.81
CA SER A 134 19.49 -5.36 -3.73
C SER A 134 19.38 -4.62 -2.40
N GLU A 135 18.99 -5.32 -1.34
CA GLU A 135 18.96 -4.76 0.02
C GLU A 135 20.34 -4.72 0.68
N ALA A 136 21.31 -5.48 0.15
CA ALA A 136 22.66 -5.53 0.70
C ALA A 136 23.50 -4.28 0.32
N ASP A 137 23.12 -3.59 -0.75
CA ASP A 137 23.77 -2.35 -1.17
C ASP A 137 22.96 -1.15 -0.63
N PRO A 138 23.55 -0.28 0.21
CA PRO A 138 22.84 0.88 0.76
C PRO A 138 22.33 1.85 -0.31
N ILE A 139 23.00 1.96 -1.46
CA ILE A 139 22.61 2.85 -2.56
C ILE A 139 21.39 2.27 -3.30
N GLU A 140 21.42 0.97 -3.64
CA GLU A 140 20.28 0.30 -4.25
C GLU A 140 19.08 0.26 -3.29
N ASN A 141 19.31 0.07 -1.98
CA ASN A 141 18.25 0.07 -0.98
C ASN A 141 17.56 1.44 -0.83
N GLN A 142 18.32 2.54 -0.86
CA GLN A 142 17.74 3.88 -0.90
C GLN A 142 16.94 4.10 -2.20
N SER A 143 17.45 3.59 -3.32
CA SER A 143 16.78 3.65 -4.62
C SER A 143 15.48 2.86 -4.65
N LYS A 144 15.41 1.72 -3.94
CA LYS A 144 14.18 0.93 -3.73
C LYS A 144 13.10 1.76 -3.01
N ALA A 145 13.47 2.50 -1.97
CA ALA A 145 12.53 3.38 -1.26
C ALA A 145 12.01 4.52 -2.15
N MET A 146 12.89 5.10 -2.98
CA MET A 146 12.49 6.10 -3.97
C MET A 146 11.56 5.50 -5.04
N PHE A 147 11.84 4.28 -5.52
CA PHE A 147 10.96 3.54 -6.43
C PHE A 147 9.54 3.42 -5.87
N PHE A 148 9.38 2.95 -4.61
CA PHE A 148 8.06 2.85 -4.00
C PHE A 148 7.37 4.20 -3.86
N SER A 149 8.11 5.26 -3.53
CA SER A 149 7.56 6.61 -3.44
C SER A 149 6.96 7.08 -4.77
N TYR A 150 7.69 6.90 -5.88
CA TYR A 150 7.19 7.22 -7.22
C TYR A 150 6.07 6.29 -7.69
N PHE A 151 6.16 5.00 -7.37
CA PHE A 151 5.14 4.00 -7.68
C PHE A 151 3.79 4.37 -7.05
N TYR A 152 3.78 4.67 -5.75
CA TYR A 152 2.56 5.10 -5.07
C TYR A 152 2.07 6.46 -5.55
N PHE A 153 2.98 7.41 -5.82
CA PHE A 153 2.59 8.68 -6.43
C PHE A 153 1.88 8.47 -7.78
N ALA A 154 2.42 7.62 -8.65
CA ALA A 154 1.84 7.30 -9.96
C ALA A 154 0.47 6.61 -9.84
N LEU A 155 0.31 5.67 -8.90
CA LEU A 155 -1.01 5.05 -8.64
C LEU A 155 -2.04 6.06 -8.15
N ASN A 156 -1.66 6.96 -7.24
CA ASN A 156 -2.58 8.00 -6.75
C ASN A 156 -2.93 9.00 -7.85
N ALA A 157 -1.96 9.43 -8.66
CA ALA A 157 -2.18 10.30 -9.81
C ALA A 157 -3.07 9.63 -10.88
N GLY A 158 -2.80 8.37 -11.20
CA GLY A 158 -3.61 7.57 -12.13
C GLY A 158 -5.05 7.39 -11.64
N SER A 159 -5.24 7.12 -10.34
CA SER A 159 -6.56 7.05 -9.72
C SER A 159 -7.30 8.39 -9.81
N LEU A 160 -6.61 9.51 -9.56
CA LEU A 160 -7.20 10.84 -9.71
C LEU A 160 -7.64 11.12 -11.15
N LEU A 161 -6.79 10.81 -12.14
CA LEU A 161 -7.10 10.95 -13.56
C LEU A 161 -8.25 10.04 -13.98
N SER A 162 -8.28 8.79 -13.53
CA SER A 162 -9.38 7.86 -13.80
C SER A 162 -10.70 8.39 -13.25
N ASN A 163 -10.73 8.78 -11.97
CA ASN A 163 -11.94 9.28 -11.32
C ASN A 163 -12.46 10.63 -11.84
N THR A 164 -11.67 11.33 -12.67
CA THR A 164 -12.07 12.62 -13.26
C THR A 164 -12.31 12.49 -14.76
N VAL A 165 -11.29 12.07 -15.51
CA VAL A 165 -11.31 12.02 -16.97
C VAL A 165 -12.09 10.82 -17.49
N LEU A 166 -11.87 9.63 -16.93
CA LEU A 166 -12.57 8.42 -17.40
C LEU A 166 -14.07 8.52 -17.08
N VAL A 167 -14.39 8.94 -15.85
CA VAL A 167 -15.78 9.19 -15.42
C VAL A 167 -16.44 10.28 -16.28
N TYR A 168 -15.71 11.32 -16.71
CA TYR A 168 -16.26 12.32 -17.62
C TYR A 168 -16.67 11.72 -18.99
N PHE A 169 -15.84 10.83 -19.56
CA PHE A 169 -16.18 10.15 -20.81
C PHE A 169 -17.37 9.19 -20.66
N GLU A 170 -17.46 8.51 -19.52
CA GLU A 170 -18.59 7.65 -19.16
C GLU A 170 -19.90 8.47 -19.04
N ASP A 171 -19.89 9.55 -18.25
CA ASP A 171 -21.05 10.42 -18.03
C ASP A 171 -21.48 11.17 -19.30
N SER A 172 -20.54 11.47 -20.21
CA SER A 172 -20.81 12.16 -21.49
C SER A 172 -21.36 11.22 -22.58
N GLY A 173 -21.63 9.95 -22.29
CA GLY A 173 -22.13 8.96 -23.24
C GLY A 173 -21.09 8.42 -24.22
N HIS A 174 -19.81 8.77 -24.05
CA HIS A 174 -18.68 8.35 -24.90
C HIS A 174 -17.92 7.15 -24.28
N TRP A 175 -18.67 6.17 -23.76
CA TRP A 175 -18.12 5.01 -23.06
C TRP A 175 -17.12 4.19 -23.91
N THR A 176 -17.34 4.11 -25.23
CA THR A 176 -16.43 3.42 -26.16
C THR A 176 -15.06 4.11 -26.24
N ALA A 177 -15.02 5.44 -26.21
CA ALA A 177 -13.77 6.19 -26.21
C ALA A 177 -12.98 5.98 -24.91
N GLY A 178 -13.68 5.95 -23.76
CA GLY A 178 -13.09 5.61 -22.46
C GLY A 178 -12.50 4.20 -22.44
N PHE A 179 -13.20 3.23 -23.03
CA PHE A 179 -12.69 1.85 -23.15
C PHE A 179 -11.41 1.78 -24.00
N TRP A 180 -11.40 2.40 -25.18
CA TRP A 180 -10.21 2.43 -26.05
C TRP A 180 -9.04 3.19 -25.44
N ALA A 181 -9.30 4.26 -24.68
CA ALA A 181 -8.27 4.99 -23.96
C ALA A 181 -7.61 4.10 -22.89
N SER A 182 -8.41 3.40 -22.09
CA SER A 182 -7.93 2.45 -21.08
C SER A 182 -7.17 1.26 -21.71
N ALA A 183 -7.70 0.68 -22.78
CA ALA A 183 -7.03 -0.40 -23.50
C ALA A 183 -5.69 0.05 -24.10
N GLY A 184 -5.64 1.25 -24.68
CA GLY A 184 -4.42 1.86 -25.21
C GLY A 184 -3.37 2.11 -24.12
N ALA A 185 -3.78 2.62 -22.95
CA ALA A 185 -2.89 2.82 -21.81
C ALA A 185 -2.32 1.48 -21.28
N ALA A 186 -3.16 0.45 -21.17
CA ALA A 186 -2.74 -0.89 -20.75
C ALA A 186 -1.77 -1.52 -21.76
N LEU A 187 -2.05 -1.39 -23.07
CA LEU A 187 -1.16 -1.88 -24.13
C LEU A 187 0.19 -1.16 -24.11
N LEU A 188 0.19 0.16 -23.94
CA LEU A 188 1.42 0.93 -23.82
C LEU A 188 2.25 0.47 -22.61
N GLY A 189 1.61 0.30 -21.44
CA GLY A 189 2.27 -0.22 -20.25
C GLY A 189 2.86 -1.62 -20.46
N PHE A 190 2.11 -2.51 -21.12
CA PHE A 190 2.58 -3.85 -21.47
C PHE A 190 3.78 -3.82 -22.44
N LEU A 191 3.76 -2.96 -23.46
CA LEU A 191 4.89 -2.82 -24.38
C LEU A 191 6.13 -2.27 -23.67
N LEU A 192 5.98 -1.26 -22.80
CA LEU A 192 7.09 -0.75 -21.99
C LEU A 192 7.66 -1.82 -21.06
N PHE A 193 6.81 -2.65 -20.46
CA PHE A 193 7.22 -3.80 -19.66
C PHE A 193 8.03 -4.81 -20.49
N LEU A 194 7.57 -5.16 -21.69
CA LEU A 194 8.29 -6.08 -22.58
C LEU A 194 9.63 -5.50 -23.08
N ILE A 195 9.70 -4.21 -23.36
CA ILE A 195 10.95 -3.53 -23.73
C ILE A 195 11.95 -3.67 -22.56
N GLY A 196 11.48 -3.44 -21.33
CA GLY A 196 12.26 -3.59 -20.11
C GLY A 196 12.77 -5.01 -19.84
N ALA A 197 12.14 -6.04 -20.41
CA ALA A 197 12.42 -7.44 -20.08
C ALA A 197 13.89 -7.86 -20.22
N LYS A 198 14.63 -7.27 -21.15
CA LYS A 198 16.07 -7.56 -21.34
C LYS A 198 16.96 -7.02 -20.22
N TRP A 199 16.49 -6.03 -19.48
CA TRP A 199 17.24 -5.37 -18.40
C TRP A 199 16.78 -5.81 -17.00
N TYR A 200 15.72 -6.61 -16.91
CA TYR A 200 15.28 -7.12 -15.62
C TYR A 200 16.29 -8.11 -15.04
N ARG A 201 16.65 -7.88 -13.78
CA ARG A 201 17.38 -8.83 -12.94
C ARG A 201 16.44 -9.98 -12.61
N HIS A 202 16.78 -11.17 -13.10
CA HIS A 202 16.01 -12.40 -12.85
C HIS A 202 16.71 -13.23 -11.79
N TYR A 203 16.00 -13.58 -10.71
CA TYR A 203 16.45 -14.56 -9.75
C TYR A 203 16.17 -15.97 -10.25
N LYS A 204 17.13 -16.88 -10.09
CA LYS A 204 16.91 -18.28 -10.45
C LYS A 204 15.85 -18.88 -9.51
N PRO A 205 14.76 -19.49 -10.04
CA PRO A 205 13.76 -20.10 -9.19
C PRO A 205 14.39 -21.23 -8.36
N CYS A 206 14.35 -21.08 -7.04
CA CYS A 206 14.98 -22.00 -6.10
C CYS A 206 14.06 -23.19 -5.77
N GLY A 207 13.79 -24.04 -6.76
CA GLY A 207 13.01 -25.28 -6.59
C GLY A 207 11.61 -25.09 -5.98
N ASN A 208 10.94 -26.18 -5.62
CA ASN A 208 9.62 -26.12 -4.99
C ASN A 208 9.76 -26.15 -3.45
N PRO A 209 9.35 -25.11 -2.71
CA PRO A 209 9.41 -25.08 -1.24
C PRO A 209 8.70 -26.26 -0.58
N LEU A 210 7.58 -26.71 -1.13
CA LEU A 210 6.82 -27.85 -0.60
C LEU A 210 7.64 -29.16 -0.67
N THR A 211 8.42 -29.34 -1.73
CA THR A 211 9.29 -30.52 -1.85
C THR A 211 10.38 -30.52 -0.79
N ARG A 212 10.89 -29.34 -0.40
CA ARG A 212 11.89 -29.20 0.66
C ARG A 212 11.30 -29.48 2.04
N VAL A 213 10.12 -28.95 2.32
CA VAL A 213 9.39 -29.26 3.57
C VAL A 213 9.11 -30.76 3.65
N ALA A 214 8.63 -31.38 2.57
CA ALA A 214 8.39 -32.82 2.53
C ALA A 214 9.68 -33.64 2.76
N GLN A 215 10.83 -33.20 2.20
CA GLN A 215 12.13 -33.85 2.43
C GLN A 215 12.51 -33.86 3.92
N VAL A 216 12.23 -32.79 4.68
CA VAL A 216 12.49 -32.74 6.12
C VAL A 216 11.68 -33.80 6.86
N PHE A 217 10.37 -33.89 6.59
CA PHE A 217 9.51 -34.92 7.21
C PHE A 217 9.93 -36.34 6.84
N VAL A 218 10.29 -36.58 5.57
CA VAL A 218 10.77 -37.88 5.09
C VAL A 218 12.10 -38.24 5.77
N ALA A 219 13.05 -37.31 5.84
CA ALA A 219 14.36 -37.53 6.44
C ALA A 219 14.26 -37.77 7.95
N ALA A 220 13.46 -36.97 8.67
CA ALA A 220 13.21 -37.15 10.10
C ALA A 220 12.51 -38.49 10.39
N GLY A 221 11.57 -38.91 9.53
CA GLY A 221 10.90 -40.21 9.60
C GLY A 221 11.88 -41.38 9.39
N LYS A 222 12.76 -41.29 8.38
CA LYS A 222 13.81 -42.29 8.12
C LYS A 222 14.81 -42.38 9.27
N LYS A 223 15.21 -41.25 9.85
CA LYS A 223 16.17 -41.16 10.97
C LYS A 223 15.50 -41.25 12.35
N ARG A 224 14.27 -41.79 12.46
CA ARG A 224 13.52 -41.84 13.73
C ARG A 224 14.27 -42.53 14.88
N LYS A 225 15.17 -43.47 14.58
CA LYS A 225 15.98 -44.19 15.58
C LYS A 225 17.29 -43.50 15.96
N VAL A 226 17.67 -42.42 15.28
CA VAL A 226 18.90 -41.65 15.55
C VAL A 226 18.66 -40.70 16.73
N SER A 227 19.63 -40.64 17.65
CA SER A 227 19.64 -39.66 18.74
C SER A 227 20.00 -38.28 18.20
N VAL A 228 19.22 -37.27 18.59
CA VAL A 228 19.52 -35.88 18.24
C VAL A 228 20.65 -35.38 19.16
N PRO A 229 21.71 -34.75 18.61
CA PRO A 229 22.72 -34.04 19.39
C PRO A 229 22.11 -33.06 20.38
N THR A 230 22.82 -32.82 21.49
CA THR A 230 22.37 -31.83 22.49
C THR A 230 22.76 -30.41 22.09
N ASP A 231 23.83 -30.27 21.30
CA ASP A 231 24.28 -29.00 20.76
C ASP A 231 23.70 -28.78 19.35
N ALA A 232 23.15 -27.61 19.11
CA ALA A 232 22.58 -27.23 17.82
C ALA A 232 23.68 -27.02 16.76
N ASP A 233 24.90 -26.68 17.18
CA ASP A 233 26.04 -26.47 16.29
C ASP A 233 26.56 -27.79 15.66
N GLU A 234 26.13 -28.95 16.18
CA GLU A 234 26.44 -30.28 15.62
C GLU A 234 25.46 -30.72 14.53
N LEU A 235 24.39 -29.96 14.26
CA LEU A 235 23.45 -30.25 13.18
C LEU A 235 24.04 -29.84 11.82
N TYR A 236 23.73 -30.63 10.79
CA TYR A 236 24.16 -30.33 9.43
C TYR A 236 23.46 -29.09 8.90
N GLU A 237 24.24 -28.03 8.69
CA GLU A 237 23.83 -26.81 8.00
C GLU A 237 24.73 -26.56 6.78
N LEU A 238 24.14 -26.03 5.71
CA LEU A 238 24.88 -25.59 4.53
C LEU A 238 25.45 -24.19 4.81
N GLU A 239 26.77 -24.01 4.67
CA GLU A 239 27.40 -22.70 4.89
C GLU A 239 27.25 -21.73 3.70
N GLY A 240 27.11 -20.44 4.04
CA GLY A 240 27.42 -19.29 3.19
C GLY A 240 26.74 -19.21 1.81
N SER A 241 27.34 -19.85 0.80
CA SER A 241 26.96 -19.75 -0.63
C SER A 241 26.23 -20.98 -1.18
N GLU A 242 26.13 -22.06 -0.40
CA GLU A 242 25.43 -23.30 -0.79
C GLU A 242 24.01 -23.41 -0.23
N TYR A 243 23.48 -22.35 0.39
CA TYR A 243 22.06 -22.31 0.72
C TYR A 243 21.25 -22.59 -0.55
N ALA A 244 20.34 -23.55 -0.45
CA ALA A 244 19.41 -23.86 -1.54
C ALA A 244 18.51 -22.67 -1.93
N ILE A 245 18.56 -21.56 -1.18
CA ILE A 245 17.90 -20.29 -1.47
C ILE A 245 18.96 -19.17 -1.40
N ASN A 246 19.32 -18.64 -2.57
CA ASN A 246 20.26 -17.52 -2.66
C ASN A 246 19.65 -16.28 -1.97
N GLY A 247 20.30 -15.73 -0.95
CA GLY A 247 19.81 -14.57 -0.19
C GLY A 247 18.94 -14.87 1.04
N SER A 248 18.78 -16.14 1.43
CA SER A 248 18.15 -16.45 2.72
C SER A 248 19.05 -16.08 3.89
N ARG A 249 18.50 -15.39 4.89
CA ARG A 249 19.18 -15.22 6.17
C ARG A 249 19.15 -16.53 6.95
N LYS A 250 20.23 -16.81 7.67
CA LYS A 250 20.27 -17.92 8.64
C LYS A 250 19.13 -17.71 9.65
N ILE A 251 18.28 -18.73 9.77
CA ILE A 251 17.24 -18.78 10.80
C ILE A 251 17.90 -19.39 12.03
N TYR A 252 17.78 -18.73 13.18
CA TYR A 252 18.29 -19.29 14.44
C TYR A 252 17.51 -20.54 14.81
N HIS A 253 18.23 -21.58 15.24
CA HIS A 253 17.64 -22.82 15.72
C HIS A 253 16.69 -22.56 16.91
N SER A 254 15.61 -23.34 16.98
CA SER A 254 14.62 -23.26 18.05
C SER A 254 14.23 -24.66 18.50
N ASP A 255 14.15 -24.86 19.82
CA ASP A 255 13.86 -26.16 20.42
C ASP A 255 12.41 -26.66 20.23
N ASN A 256 11.51 -25.82 19.69
CA ASN A 256 10.09 -26.14 19.57
C ASN A 256 9.79 -27.40 18.73
N PHE A 257 10.64 -27.72 17.74
CA PHE A 257 10.47 -28.84 16.83
C PHE A 257 11.65 -29.82 16.82
N ARG A 258 12.23 -30.10 17.99
CA ARG A 258 13.42 -30.96 18.14
C ARG A 258 13.33 -32.36 17.52
N VAL A 259 12.13 -32.86 17.27
CA VAL A 259 11.90 -34.15 16.57
C VAL A 259 12.33 -34.06 15.10
N LEU A 260 12.18 -32.89 14.46
CA LEU A 260 12.56 -32.65 13.06
C LEU A 260 14.06 -32.46 12.89
N ASP A 261 14.80 -32.11 13.95
CA ASP A 261 16.26 -31.99 13.94
C ASP A 261 16.95 -33.30 13.52
N LYS A 262 16.26 -34.43 13.69
CA LYS A 262 16.66 -35.73 13.12
C LYS A 262 16.94 -35.68 11.63
N ALA A 263 16.29 -34.81 10.87
CA ALA A 263 16.57 -34.65 9.45
C ALA A 263 18.02 -34.15 9.22
N ALA A 264 18.47 -33.22 10.07
CA ALA A 264 19.77 -32.55 10.01
C ALA A 264 20.89 -33.27 10.79
N THR A 265 20.61 -34.36 11.53
CA THR A 265 21.68 -35.09 12.22
C THR A 265 22.60 -35.78 11.23
N LEU A 266 23.91 -35.52 11.32
CA LEU A 266 24.94 -36.25 10.60
C LEU A 266 24.98 -37.70 11.07
N THR A 267 24.91 -38.64 10.13
CA THR A 267 25.13 -40.06 10.37
C THR A 267 26.32 -40.48 9.54
N GLU A 268 27.28 -41.19 10.12
CA GLU A 268 28.36 -41.81 9.35
C GLU A 268 27.75 -42.83 8.39
N ARG A 269 27.57 -42.40 7.14
CA ARG A 269 27.26 -43.17 5.93
C ARG A 269 26.10 -44.18 6.01
N ASN A 270 25.10 -43.99 5.15
CA ASN A 270 24.45 -45.11 4.49
C ASN A 270 24.38 -44.77 3.00
N ASP A 271 24.94 -45.66 2.18
CA ASP A 271 24.84 -45.68 0.72
C ASP A 271 23.38 -45.63 0.23
#